data_AF-A0A800II10-F1
#
_entry.id   AF-A0A800II10-F1
#
_cell.length_a   1.000
_cell.length_b   1.000
_cell.length_c   1.000
_cell.angle_alpha   90.00
_cell.angle_beta   90.00
_cell.angle_gamma   90.00
#
_symmetry.space_group_name_H-M   'P 1'
#
loop_
_entity.id
_entity.type
_entity.pdbx_description
1 polymer ?
#
loop_
_entity_poly.entity_id
_entity_poly.type
_entity_poly.pdbx_seq_one_letter_code
_entity_poly.pdbx_strand_id
1 'polypeptide(L)'
;MRVQVHDQRRDAAGRGLSVALAEKDDLASGTSSASTKLFHGGLRYLEFYEFGLVRQALKEREVLLQNMPHISWPMRFVLPHVKGVRPAWLVRLGLF
;
A
#
# COMPACT_ATOMS: atom_id res chain seq x y z
N MET A 1 -8.09 -1.02 1.82
CA MET A 1 -7.02 -0.58 2.72
C MET A 1 -7.52 -0.79 4.13
N ARG A 2 -7.61 -2.05 4.57
CA ARG A 2 -8.31 -2.47 5.81
C ARG A 2 -7.40 -2.40 7.04
N VAL A 3 -6.11 -2.05 6.88
CA VAL A 3 -5.04 -2.44 7.81
C VAL A 3 -4.48 -1.29 8.66
N GLN A 4 -4.43 -0.05 8.16
CA GLN A 4 -3.63 1.01 8.80
C GLN A 4 -4.10 1.46 10.19
N VAL A 5 -5.41 1.53 10.45
CA VAL A 5 -5.92 2.01 11.76
C VAL A 5 -5.76 0.94 12.84
N HIS A 6 -5.86 -0.34 12.47
CA HIS A 6 -5.68 -1.44 13.41
C HIS A 6 -4.22 -1.68 13.80
N ASP A 7 -3.28 -1.30 12.93
CA ASP A 7 -1.86 -1.51 13.14
C ASP A 7 -1.31 -0.64 14.28
N GLN A 8 -1.69 0.64 14.31
CA GLN A 8 -1.28 1.56 15.38
C GLN A 8 -1.75 1.12 16.78
N ARG A 9 -2.99 0.62 16.88
CA ARG A 9 -3.52 0.07 18.15
C ARG A 9 -2.71 -1.15 18.58
N ARG A 10 -2.41 -2.05 17.64
CA ARG A 10 -1.66 -3.28 17.92
C ARG A 10 -0.23 -2.98 18.35
N ASP A 11 0.44 -2.06 17.67
CA ASP A 11 1.79 -1.61 18.05
C ASP A 11 1.79 -1.01 19.46
N ALA A 12 0.89 -0.06 19.75
CA ALA A 12 0.80 0.56 21.08
C ALA A 12 0.46 -0.44 22.20
N ALA A 13 -0.50 -1.34 21.97
CA ALA A 13 -0.82 -2.41 22.92
C ALA A 13 0.34 -3.42 23.08
N GLY A 14 1.04 -3.75 21.99
CA GLY A 14 2.21 -4.62 21.98
C GLY A 14 3.40 -4.03 22.75
N ARG A 15 3.46 -2.69 22.87
CA ARG A 15 4.42 -1.97 23.72
C ARG A 15 3.99 -1.89 25.20
N GLY A 16 2.88 -2.52 25.58
CA GLY A 16 2.40 -2.56 26.97
C GLY A 16 1.62 -1.31 27.42
N LEU A 17 1.21 -0.45 26.48
CA LEU A 17 0.39 0.71 26.80
C LEU A 17 -1.09 0.30 27.01
N SER A 18 -1.77 0.98 27.92
CA SER A 18 -3.24 0.91 28.01
C SER A 18 -3.85 1.71 26.85
N VAL A 19 -4.55 1.03 25.95
CA VAL A 19 -5.07 1.62 24.70
C VAL A 19 -6.54 1.27 24.51
N ALA A 20 -7.36 2.28 24.20
CA ALA A 20 -8.74 2.10 23.74
C ALA A 20 -8.88 2.59 22.29
N LEU A 21 -9.74 1.95 21.50
CA LEU A 21 -10.08 2.35 20.13
C LEU A 21 -11.52 2.88 20.14
N ALA A 22 -11.72 4.08 19.61
CA ALA A 22 -13.04 4.66 19.40
C ALA A 22 -13.30 4.80 17.89
N GLU A 23 -14.38 4.18 17.42
CA GLU A 23 -14.87 4.30 16.05
C GLU A 23 -16.31 4.80 16.12
N LYS A 24 -16.68 5.73 15.23
CA LYS A 24 -18.01 6.34 15.26
C LYS A 24 -19.06 5.38 14.71
N ASP A 25 -18.71 4.71 13.62
CA ASP A 25 -19.58 3.79 12.89
C ASP A 25 -19.06 2.35 13.08
N ASP A 26 -18.93 1.58 12.00
CA ASP A 26 -18.31 0.25 12.04
C ASP A 26 -16.81 0.32 11.68
N LEU A 27 -16.05 -0.68 12.11
CA LEU A 27 -14.64 -0.79 11.85
C LEU A 27 -14.34 -0.76 10.35
N ALA A 28 -13.43 0.12 9.95
CA ALA A 28 -13.02 0.32 8.57
C ALA A 28 -14.14 0.77 7.60
N SER A 29 -15.28 1.24 8.10
CA SER A 29 -16.43 1.65 7.30
C SER A 29 -16.15 2.83 6.35
N GLY A 30 -15.25 3.75 6.72
CA GLY A 30 -14.84 4.89 5.91
C GLY A 30 -13.91 4.56 4.72
N THR A 31 -12.93 5.41 4.43
CA THR A 31 -12.01 5.29 3.27
C THR A 31 -11.31 3.93 3.17
N SER A 32 -11.09 3.27 4.30
CA SER A 32 -10.49 1.94 4.40
C SER A 32 -11.25 0.87 3.59
N SER A 33 -12.58 0.91 3.60
CA SER A 33 -13.45 0.00 2.83
C SER A 33 -13.51 0.37 1.33
N ALA A 34 -13.45 1.67 1.03
CA ALA A 34 -13.63 2.24 -0.31
C ALA A 34 -12.37 2.23 -1.18
N SER A 35 -11.24 1.73 -0.68
CA SER A 35 -10.01 1.68 -1.48
C SER A 35 -10.08 0.62 -2.60
N THR A 36 -9.21 0.76 -3.60
CA THR A 36 -8.97 -0.22 -4.69
C THR A 36 -8.47 -1.58 -4.19
N LYS A 37 -8.18 -1.71 -2.88
CA LYS A 37 -7.68 -2.92 -2.23
C LYS A 37 -6.36 -3.43 -2.81
N LEU A 38 -5.49 -2.50 -3.20
CA LEU A 38 -4.15 -2.78 -3.72
C LEU A 38 -3.08 -2.22 -2.79
N PHE A 39 -2.12 -3.07 -2.40
CA PHE A 39 -0.86 -2.64 -1.79
C PHE A 39 0.15 -2.47 -2.92
N HIS A 40 0.44 -1.23 -3.31
CA HIS A 40 1.33 -0.95 -4.43
C HIS A 40 2.38 0.10 -4.08
N GLY A 41 3.57 -0.01 -4.68
CA GLY A 41 4.63 0.99 -4.58
C GLY A 41 4.26 2.33 -5.20
N GLY A 42 3.21 2.38 -6.02
CA GLY A 42 2.73 3.61 -6.66
C GLY A 42 3.67 4.05 -7.78
N LEU A 43 3.77 3.25 -8.84
CA LEU A 43 4.69 3.47 -9.97
C LEU A 43 4.61 4.89 -10.55
N ARG A 44 3.41 5.49 -10.58
CA ARG A 44 3.19 6.88 -11.01
C ARG A 44 4.00 7.90 -10.20
N TYR A 45 4.23 7.64 -8.92
CA TYR A 45 4.92 8.57 -8.03
C TYR A 45 6.41 8.71 -8.33
N LEU A 46 7.02 7.77 -9.08
CA LEU A 46 8.39 7.93 -9.57
C LEU A 46 8.53 9.13 -10.52
N GLU A 47 7.47 9.49 -11.26
CA GLU A 47 7.48 10.67 -12.14
C GLU A 47 7.52 11.99 -11.36
N PHE A 48 7.13 11.97 -10.08
CA PHE A 48 7.18 13.11 -9.18
C PHE A 48 8.40 13.06 -8.24
N TYR A 49 9.35 12.15 -8.49
CA TYR A 49 10.58 11.98 -7.69
C TYR A 49 10.33 11.60 -6.22
N GLU A 50 9.17 11.01 -5.92
CA GLU A 50 8.76 10.56 -4.58
C GLU A 50 9.39 9.22 -4.19
N PHE A 51 10.72 9.11 -4.33
CA PHE A 51 11.45 7.84 -4.16
C PHE A 51 11.30 7.24 -2.75
N GLY A 52 11.29 8.10 -1.73
CA GLY A 52 11.11 7.68 -0.34
C GLY A 52 9.77 6.97 -0.12
N LEU A 53 8.69 7.57 -0.63
CA LEU A 53 7.34 7.00 -0.58
C LEU A 53 7.26 5.68 -1.33
N VAL A 54 7.78 5.62 -2.55
CA VAL A 54 7.76 4.40 -3.37
C VAL A 54 8.52 3.27 -2.68
N ARG A 55 9.72 3.57 -2.16
CA ARG A 55 10.54 2.59 -1.43
C ARG A 55 9.83 2.08 -0.18
N GLN A 56 9.22 2.97 0.60
CA GLN A 56 8.53 2.57 1.82
C GLN A 56 7.30 1.71 1.51
N ALA A 57 6.50 2.10 0.51
CA ALA A 57 5.33 1.35 0.10
C ALA A 57 5.68 -0.05 -0.44
N LEU A 58 6.80 -0.19 -1.16
CA LEU A 58 7.29 -1.50 -1.62
C LEU A 58 7.76 -2.40 -0.46
N LYS A 59 8.47 -1.84 0.52
CA LYS A 59 8.88 -2.60 1.72
C LYS A 59 7.67 -3.06 2.54
N GLU A 60 6.74 -2.15 2.77
CA GLU A 60 5.53 -2.41 3.54
C GLU A 60 4.67 -3.50 2.88
N ARG A 61 4.61 -3.52 1.54
CA ARG A 61 3.92 -4.59 0.80
C ARG A 61 4.44 -5.98 1.20
N GLU A 62 5.75 -6.16 1.36
CA GLU A 62 6.29 -7.48 1.63
C GLU A 62 6.07 -7.88 3.09
N VAL A 63 6.14 -6.92 4.00
CA VAL A 63 5.73 -7.10 5.41
C VAL A 63 4.27 -7.53 5.49
N LEU A 64 3.38 -6.88 4.75
CA LEU A 64 1.95 -7.24 4.73
C LEU A 64 1.70 -8.61 4.12
N LEU A 65 2.40 -8.97 3.04
CA LEU A 65 2.31 -10.31 2.44
C LEU A 65 2.74 -11.40 3.41
N GLN A 66 3.77 -11.14 4.23
CA GLN A 66 4.24 -12.07 5.26
C GLN A 66 3.28 -12.16 6.46
N ASN A 67 2.77 -11.02 6.93
CA ASN A 67 1.95 -10.95 8.13
C ASN A 67 0.48 -11.32 7.90
N MET A 68 -0.02 -11.17 6.67
CA MET A 68 -1.45 -11.30 6.35
C MET A 68 -1.73 -12.24 5.16
N PRO A 69 -1.08 -13.42 5.07
CA PRO A 69 -1.12 -14.28 3.87
C PRO A 69 -2.53 -14.81 3.54
N HIS A 70 -3.44 -14.83 4.50
CA HIS A 70 -4.82 -15.27 4.33
C HIS A 70 -5.71 -14.23 3.63
N ILE A 71 -5.28 -12.96 3.52
CA ILE A 71 -6.03 -11.87 2.87
C ILE A 71 -5.19 -11.00 1.94
N SER A 72 -3.92 -11.35 1.69
CA SER A 72 -3.06 -10.69 0.73
C SER A 72 -2.31 -11.70 -0.12
N TRP A 73 -2.27 -11.49 -1.43
CA TRP A 73 -1.59 -12.35 -2.39
C TRP A 73 -0.93 -11.52 -3.51
N PRO A 74 0.11 -12.04 -4.17
CA PRO A 74 0.73 -11.35 -5.30
C PRO A 74 -0.23 -11.20 -6.47
N MET A 75 -0.22 -10.03 -7.10
CA MET A 75 -1.00 -9.72 -8.29
C MET A 75 -0.10 -9.15 -9.39
N ARG A 76 -0.24 -9.66 -10.62
CA ARG A 76 0.47 -9.14 -11.79
C ARG A 76 -0.34 -8.03 -12.46
N PHE A 77 0.34 -6.96 -12.84
CA PHE A 77 -0.24 -5.85 -13.59
C PHE A 77 0.32 -5.83 -15.01
N VAL A 78 -0.56 -5.57 -15.98
CA VAL A 78 -0.18 -5.32 -17.37
C VAL A 78 -0.30 -3.82 -17.62
N LEU A 79 0.77 -3.19 -18.08
CA LEU A 79 0.80 -1.78 -18.46
C LEU A 79 0.87 -1.66 -19.98
N PRO A 80 -0.25 -1.37 -20.69
CA PRO A 80 -0.23 -1.18 -22.13
C PRO A 80 0.66 0.00 -22.52
N HIS A 81 1.57 -0.20 -23.48
CA HIS A 81 2.39 0.88 -24.02
C HIS A 81 1.61 1.66 -25.07
N VAL A 82 1.44 2.96 -24.84
CA VAL A 82 0.77 3.88 -25.76
C VAL A 82 1.79 4.90 -26.26
N LYS A 83 1.98 4.95 -27.59
CA LYS A 83 2.87 5.93 -28.22
C LYS A 83 2.41 7.36 -27.89
N GLY A 84 3.36 8.23 -27.56
CA GLY A 84 3.09 9.64 -27.24
C GLY A 84 2.77 9.94 -25.77
N VAL A 85 2.50 8.94 -24.92
CA VAL A 85 2.24 9.17 -23.48
C VAL A 85 3.53 9.09 -22.65
N ARG A 86 4.26 7.97 -22.78
CA ARG A 86 5.54 7.75 -22.11
C ARG A 86 6.53 7.06 -23.06
N PRO A 87 7.79 7.52 -23.15
CA PRO A 87 8.78 6.83 -23.95
C PRO A 87 9.12 5.47 -23.31
N ALA A 88 9.38 4.47 -24.15
CA ALA A 88 9.58 3.09 -23.69
C ALA A 88 10.76 2.95 -22.71
N TRP A 89 11.84 3.73 -22.90
CA TRP A 89 13.00 3.70 -22.02
C TRP A 89 12.65 4.14 -20.59
N LEU A 90 11.78 5.15 -20.44
CA LEU A 90 11.36 5.66 -19.12
C LEU A 90 10.51 4.63 -18.39
N VAL A 91 9.59 3.99 -19.11
CA VAL A 91 8.75 2.90 -18.55
C VAL A 91 9.64 1.74 -18.07
N ARG A 92 10.67 1.37 -18.84
CA ARG A 92 11.60 0.31 -18.45
C ARG A 92 12.38 0.69 -17.18
N LEU A 93 12.85 1.92 -17.08
CA LEU A 93 13.59 2.40 -15.90
C LEU A 93 12.75 2.31 -14.61
N GLY A 94 11.44 2.52 -14.69
CA GLY A 94 10.54 2.38 -13.53
C GLY A 94 10.13 0.94 -13.19
N LEU A 95 10.41 -0.05 -14.05
CA LEU A 95 9.95 -1.43 -13.91
C LEU A 95 11.07 -2.45 -13.63
N PHE A 96 12.34 -2.09 -13.81
CA PHE A 96 13.50 -2.98 -13.66
C PHE A 96 14.49 -2.46 -12.62
#